data_AF-A0A1X0R057-F1
#
_entry.id   AF-A0A1X0R057-F1
#
_cell.length_a   1.000
_cell.length_b   1.000
_cell.length_c   1.000
_cell.angle_alpha   90.00
_cell.angle_beta   90.00
_cell.angle_gamma   90.00
#
_symmetry.space_group_name_H-M   'P 1'
#
loop_
_entity.id
_entity.type
_entity.pdbx_description
1 polymer ?
#
loop_
_entity_poly.entity_id
_entity_poly.type
_entity_poly.pdbx_seq_one_letter_code
_entity_poly.pdbx_strand_id
1 'polypeptide(L)'
;KVFTQNYWHSISQLVLGKTLTNKKSLPDGIFSSWGSFSSRYKEIIYRMDNSVTGYSQCLTAVCVEVATYYHNMIVECFQSRLMTYLIRMIRTSVKQVISIERLYCTLLALMHSNTYSNSKYVQRLAEYGYQYICDGQATWHEDVTDITIAERTAINSLCKYLLKIEMPKPVTVKSLAASPGSYIPMLREILKRYMAEN
;
A
#
# COMPACT_ATOMS: atom_id res chain seq x y z
N LYS A 1 0.54 -0.33 -16.85
CA LYS A 1 -0.02 0.83 -16.09
C LYS A 1 -1.46 0.51 -15.72
N VAL A 2 -1.81 0.51 -14.42
CA VAL A 2 -3.10 -0.04 -13.93
C VAL A 2 -4.22 1.02 -13.82
N PHE A 3 -3.88 2.32 -13.71
CA PHE A 3 -4.85 3.43 -13.60
C PHE A 3 -4.63 4.48 -14.68
N THR A 4 -4.76 4.08 -15.94
CA THR A 4 -4.62 5.00 -17.08
C THR A 4 -5.92 5.77 -17.32
N GLN A 5 -5.86 6.83 -18.13
CA GLN A 5 -7.06 7.46 -18.69
C GLN A 5 -8.01 6.43 -19.31
N ASN A 6 -7.48 5.45 -20.05
CA ASN A 6 -8.29 4.38 -20.66
C ASN A 6 -8.97 3.48 -19.64
N TYR A 7 -8.33 3.22 -18.49
CA TYR A 7 -8.95 2.50 -17.38
C TYR A 7 -10.14 3.29 -16.83
N TRP A 8 -9.94 4.56 -16.47
CA TRP A 8 -11.01 5.39 -15.90
C TRP A 8 -12.14 5.64 -16.89
N HIS A 9 -11.81 5.86 -18.16
CA HIS A 9 -12.79 5.96 -19.23
C HIS A 9 -13.62 4.67 -19.32
N SER A 10 -12.99 3.49 -19.28
CA SER A 10 -13.71 2.21 -19.28
C SER A 10 -14.58 2.02 -18.03
N ILE A 11 -14.13 2.43 -16.85
CA ILE A 11 -14.98 2.43 -15.65
C ILE A 11 -16.20 3.35 -15.83
N SER A 12 -16.00 4.55 -16.36
CA SER A 12 -17.11 5.47 -16.63
C SER A 12 -18.11 4.90 -17.63
N GLN A 13 -17.64 4.27 -18.72
CA GLN A 13 -18.54 3.61 -19.68
C GLN A 13 -19.34 2.46 -19.02
N LEU A 14 -18.73 1.70 -18.10
CA LEU A 14 -19.44 0.66 -17.32
C LEU A 14 -20.56 1.25 -16.46
N VAL A 15 -20.28 2.33 -15.72
CA VAL A 15 -21.25 3.01 -14.86
C VAL A 15 -22.40 3.61 -15.68
N LEU A 16 -22.10 4.09 -16.89
CA LEU A 16 -23.08 4.63 -17.83
C LEU A 16 -23.87 3.54 -18.59
N GLY A 17 -23.63 2.26 -18.30
CA GLY A 17 -24.28 1.14 -19.00
C GLY A 17 -23.92 1.03 -20.48
N LYS A 18 -22.81 1.64 -20.91
CA LYS A 18 -22.37 1.65 -22.31
C LYS A 18 -21.48 0.45 -22.64
N THR A 19 -21.49 0.06 -23.91
CA THR A 19 -20.62 -0.99 -24.42
C THR A 19 -19.16 -0.58 -24.34
N LEU A 20 -18.34 -1.40 -23.69
CA LEU A 20 -16.91 -1.15 -23.57
C LEU A 20 -16.17 -1.42 -24.86
N THR A 21 -15.51 -0.39 -25.39
CA THR A 21 -14.64 -0.47 -26.56
C THR A 21 -13.21 -0.93 -26.22
N ASN A 22 -12.77 -0.78 -24.97
CA ASN A 22 -11.40 -1.13 -24.54
C ASN A 22 -11.37 -2.04 -23.29
N LYS A 23 -11.90 -3.26 -23.42
CA LYS A 23 -11.96 -4.23 -22.31
C LYS A 23 -10.58 -4.60 -21.75
N LYS A 24 -9.52 -4.52 -22.55
CA LYS A 24 -8.12 -4.80 -22.15
C LYS A 24 -7.59 -3.83 -21.10
N SER A 25 -8.22 -2.67 -20.94
CA SER A 25 -7.82 -1.67 -19.94
C SER A 25 -8.29 -1.98 -18.52
N LEU A 26 -9.16 -2.98 -18.33
CA LEU A 26 -9.72 -3.35 -17.03
C LEU A 26 -9.08 -4.67 -16.52
N PRO A 27 -8.79 -4.77 -15.21
CA PRO A 27 -8.41 -6.02 -14.56
C PRO A 27 -9.44 -7.15 -14.73
N ASP A 28 -8.94 -8.38 -14.76
CA ASP A 28 -9.76 -9.58 -14.74
C ASP A 28 -10.66 -9.62 -13.50
N GLY A 29 -11.92 -10.04 -13.68
CA GLY A 29 -12.91 -10.10 -12.61
C GLY A 29 -13.68 -8.79 -12.35
N ILE A 30 -13.27 -7.63 -12.90
CA ILE A 30 -14.06 -6.40 -12.76
C ILE A 30 -15.48 -6.58 -13.33
N PHE A 31 -15.62 -7.29 -14.43
CA PHE A 31 -16.93 -7.53 -15.05
C PHE A 31 -17.86 -8.37 -14.19
N SER A 32 -17.35 -9.43 -13.57
CA SER A 32 -18.15 -10.29 -12.69
C SER A 32 -18.53 -9.54 -11.42
N SER A 33 -17.59 -8.80 -10.82
CA SER A 33 -17.88 -7.92 -9.68
C SER A 33 -18.88 -6.83 -10.02
N TRP A 34 -18.72 -6.16 -11.17
CA TRP A 34 -19.64 -5.13 -11.63
C TRP A 34 -21.03 -5.69 -11.89
N GLY A 35 -21.15 -6.83 -12.58
CA GLY A 35 -22.45 -7.47 -12.83
C GLY A 35 -23.16 -7.87 -11.53
N SER A 36 -22.43 -8.41 -10.55
CA SER A 36 -22.98 -8.70 -9.22
C SER A 36 -23.44 -7.43 -8.51
N PHE A 37 -22.62 -6.38 -8.55
CA PHE A 37 -22.94 -5.09 -7.93
C PHE A 37 -24.14 -4.40 -8.60
N SER A 38 -24.12 -4.25 -9.92
CA SER A 38 -25.10 -3.52 -10.70
C SER A 38 -26.47 -4.23 -10.74
N SER A 39 -26.49 -5.57 -10.61
CA SER A 39 -27.74 -6.32 -10.46
C SER A 39 -28.41 -6.07 -9.11
N ARG A 40 -27.62 -5.87 -8.05
CA ARG A 40 -28.09 -5.56 -6.70
C ARG A 40 -28.49 -4.10 -6.52
N TYR A 41 -27.79 -3.18 -7.17
CA TYR A 41 -27.98 -1.73 -7.04
C TYR A 41 -28.33 -1.08 -8.37
N LYS A 42 -29.54 -1.34 -8.86
CA LYS A 42 -30.00 -0.90 -10.20
C LYS A 42 -30.03 0.62 -10.37
N GLU A 43 -30.22 1.37 -9.28
CA GLU A 43 -30.30 2.84 -9.27
C GLU A 43 -28.94 3.52 -9.49
N ILE A 44 -27.83 2.79 -9.34
CA ILE A 44 -26.47 3.33 -9.53
C ILE A 44 -26.07 3.40 -11.02
N ILE A 45 -26.77 2.65 -11.89
CA ILE A 45 -26.52 2.71 -13.33
C ILE A 45 -27.16 3.99 -13.87
N TYR A 46 -26.31 4.97 -14.18
CA TYR A 46 -26.77 6.22 -14.77
C TYR A 46 -27.11 6.01 -16.25
N ARG A 47 -28.40 5.91 -16.58
CA ARG A 47 -28.87 5.89 -17.96
C ARG A 47 -28.98 7.32 -18.45
N MET A 48 -28.04 7.71 -19.30
CA MET A 48 -28.08 9.01 -19.95
C MET A 48 -29.00 8.89 -21.16
N ASP A 49 -30.28 9.22 -20.99
CA ASP A 49 -31.31 9.04 -22.04
C ASP A 49 -31.03 9.88 -23.30
N ASN A 50 -30.32 11.00 -23.15
CA ASN A 50 -29.88 11.85 -24.25
C ASN A 50 -28.39 12.21 -24.11
N SER A 51 -27.57 11.83 -25.08
CA SER A 51 -26.15 12.19 -25.09
C SER A 51 -25.99 13.69 -25.35
N VAL A 52 -25.46 14.42 -24.37
CA VAL A 52 -25.10 15.83 -24.57
C VAL A 52 -23.88 15.91 -25.51
N THR A 53 -23.98 16.69 -26.58
CA THR A 53 -22.86 16.95 -27.49
C THR A 53 -21.67 17.52 -26.72
N GLY A 54 -20.47 16.93 -26.89
CA GLY A 54 -19.27 17.32 -26.14
C GLY A 54 -19.09 16.63 -24.78
N TYR A 55 -20.07 15.86 -24.28
CA TYR A 55 -19.96 15.11 -23.01
C TYR A 55 -18.71 14.22 -22.93
N SER A 56 -18.32 13.61 -24.05
CA SER A 56 -17.12 12.76 -24.10
C SER A 56 -15.83 13.54 -23.85
N GLN A 57 -15.77 14.84 -24.18
CA GLN A 57 -14.61 15.69 -23.92
C GLN A 57 -14.52 16.02 -22.43
N CYS A 58 -15.65 16.41 -21.81
CA CYS A 58 -15.72 16.65 -20.37
C CYS A 58 -15.36 15.39 -19.58
N LEU A 59 -15.92 14.22 -19.96
CA LEU A 59 -15.61 12.95 -19.32
C LEU A 59 -14.13 12.59 -19.46
N THR A 60 -13.56 12.81 -20.64
CA THR A 60 -12.14 12.58 -20.89
C THR A 60 -11.27 13.44 -19.98
N ALA A 61 -11.57 14.73 -19.85
CA ALA A 61 -10.84 15.65 -18.98
C ALA A 61 -10.89 15.20 -17.51
N VAL A 62 -12.07 14.85 -17.00
CA VAL A 62 -12.24 14.30 -15.64
C VAL A 62 -11.45 13.00 -15.46
N CYS A 63 -11.48 12.08 -16.44
CA CYS A 63 -10.70 10.84 -16.36
C CYS A 63 -9.18 11.11 -16.32
N VAL A 64 -8.69 12.11 -17.04
CA VAL A 64 -7.28 12.52 -17.00
C VAL A 64 -6.93 13.10 -15.62
N GLU A 65 -7.79 13.95 -15.07
CA GLU A 65 -7.62 14.53 -13.74
C GLU A 65 -7.58 13.44 -12.66
N VAL A 66 -8.55 12.52 -12.65
CA VAL A 66 -8.59 11.39 -11.71
C VAL A 66 -7.37 10.48 -11.88
N ALA A 67 -6.97 10.16 -13.11
CA ALA A 67 -5.75 9.38 -13.36
C ALA A 67 -4.51 10.05 -12.78
N THR A 68 -4.39 11.37 -12.97
CA THR A 68 -3.28 12.19 -12.46
C THR A 68 -3.29 12.25 -10.94
N TYR A 69 -4.45 12.47 -10.34
CA TYR A 69 -4.61 12.51 -8.89
C TYR A 69 -4.19 11.18 -8.23
N TYR A 70 -4.71 10.05 -8.72
CA TYR A 70 -4.33 8.73 -8.18
C TYR A 70 -2.86 8.41 -8.40
N HIS A 71 -2.31 8.80 -9.55
CA HIS A 71 -0.90 8.67 -9.84
C HIS A 71 -0.05 9.41 -8.80
N ASN A 72 -0.34 10.69 -8.58
CA ASN A 72 0.38 11.54 -7.64
C ASN A 72 0.24 11.00 -6.21
N MET A 73 -0.96 10.59 -5.81
CA MET A 73 -1.19 9.99 -4.48
C MET A 73 -0.35 8.73 -4.24
N ILE A 74 -0.19 7.86 -5.23
CA ILE A 74 0.70 6.69 -5.08
C ILE A 74 2.14 7.16 -4.94
N VAL A 75 2.62 8.04 -5.82
CA VAL A 75 4.02 8.49 -5.81
C VAL A 75 4.38 9.21 -4.50
N GLU A 76 3.54 10.14 -4.07
CA GLU A 76 3.78 11.00 -2.90
C GLU A 76 3.59 10.26 -1.57
N CYS A 77 2.61 9.33 -1.50
CA CYS A 77 2.29 8.66 -0.23
C CYS A 77 2.91 7.27 -0.07
N PHE A 78 3.57 6.70 -1.10
CA PHE A 78 4.07 5.33 -1.02
C PHE A 78 5.02 5.12 0.17
N GLN A 79 6.03 5.99 0.29
CA GLN A 79 7.03 5.88 1.34
C GLN A 79 6.40 6.00 2.73
N SER A 80 5.57 7.02 2.97
CA SER A 80 4.95 7.23 4.29
C SER A 80 4.04 6.05 4.68
N ARG A 81 3.30 5.48 3.73
CA ARG A 81 2.45 4.30 3.96
C ARG A 81 3.27 3.05 4.27
N LEU A 82 4.32 2.77 3.50
CA LEU A 82 5.19 1.62 3.74
C LEU A 82 5.94 1.77 5.08
N MET A 83 6.45 2.95 5.40
CA MET A 83 7.08 3.25 6.69
C MET A 83 6.11 3.02 7.86
N THR A 84 4.88 3.55 7.76
CA THR A 84 3.87 3.36 8.81
C THR A 84 3.52 1.89 9.01
N TYR A 85 3.42 1.14 7.92
CA TYR A 85 3.21 -0.31 7.96
C TYR A 85 4.38 -1.05 8.63
N LEU A 86 5.62 -0.74 8.26
CA LEU A 86 6.81 -1.35 8.87
C LEU A 86 6.91 -1.04 10.36
N ILE A 87 6.68 0.21 10.77
CA ILE A 87 6.63 0.59 12.19
C ILE A 87 5.62 -0.27 12.96
N ARG A 88 4.42 -0.47 12.40
CA ARG A 88 3.38 -1.30 13.03
C ARG A 88 3.82 -2.77 13.13
N MET A 89 4.32 -3.35 12.06
CA MET A 89 4.76 -4.74 12.04
C MET A 89 5.94 -4.99 12.99
N ILE A 90 6.92 -4.08 13.01
CA ILE A 90 8.08 -4.16 13.91
C ILE A 90 7.62 -4.08 15.36
N ARG A 91 6.71 -3.16 15.71
CA ARG A 91 6.14 -3.11 17.07
C ARG A 91 5.48 -4.43 17.46
N THR A 92 4.73 -5.05 16.55
CA THR A 92 4.08 -6.34 16.80
C THR A 92 5.12 -7.44 16.99
N SER A 93 6.11 -7.55 16.11
CA SER A 93 7.17 -8.55 16.20
C SER A 93 8.01 -8.40 17.46
N VAL A 94 8.41 -7.18 17.83
CA VAL A 94 9.16 -6.90 19.06
C VAL A 94 8.31 -7.21 20.29
N LYS A 95 7.03 -6.82 20.32
CA LYS A 95 6.11 -7.20 21.40
C LYS A 95 5.98 -8.72 21.55
N GLN A 96 5.95 -9.47 20.45
CA GLN A 96 5.87 -10.93 20.47
C GLN A 96 7.14 -11.59 21.03
N VAL A 97 8.32 -11.11 20.62
CA VAL A 97 9.61 -11.57 21.18
C VAL A 97 9.65 -11.31 22.69
N ILE A 98 9.27 -10.11 23.13
CA ILE A 98 9.16 -9.77 24.55
C ILE A 98 8.12 -10.64 25.26
N SER A 99 7.00 -11.01 24.60
CA SER A 99 5.98 -11.88 25.21
C SER A 99 6.43 -13.32 25.42
N ILE A 100 7.38 -13.81 24.62
CA ILE A 100 8.00 -15.13 24.78
C ILE A 100 9.06 -15.08 25.91
N GLU A 101 9.75 -13.96 26.08
CA GLU A 101 10.69 -13.72 27.21
C GLU A 101 10.02 -13.23 28.51
N ARG A 102 8.71 -12.90 28.48
CA ARG A 102 8.00 -12.21 29.57
C ARG A 102 7.77 -13.03 30.84
N LEU A 103 7.91 -14.35 30.81
CA LEU A 103 7.97 -15.13 32.05
C LEU A 103 9.25 -14.79 32.85
N TYR A 104 10.32 -14.33 32.20
CA TYR A 104 11.57 -13.94 32.85
C TYR A 104 11.66 -12.42 33.09
N CYS A 105 11.11 -11.59 32.19
CA CYS A 105 11.28 -10.14 32.22
C CYS A 105 10.24 -9.34 33.04
N THR A 106 9.16 -9.95 33.54
CA THR A 106 8.24 -9.24 34.45
C THR A 106 8.95 -8.74 35.72
N LEU A 107 10.06 -9.37 36.09
CA LEU A 107 10.99 -8.95 37.16
C LEU A 107 11.87 -7.72 36.80
N LEU A 108 12.13 -7.46 35.51
CA LEU A 108 12.97 -6.34 35.04
C LEU A 108 12.13 -5.12 34.60
N ALA A 109 10.88 -5.33 34.20
CA ALA A 109 9.99 -4.30 33.67
C ALA A 109 9.53 -3.24 34.70
N LEU A 110 9.76 -3.45 36.00
CA LEU A 110 9.57 -2.41 37.01
C LEU A 110 10.67 -1.34 37.01
N MET A 111 11.81 -1.56 36.33
CA MET A 111 12.96 -0.66 36.44
C MET A 111 13.08 0.43 35.37
N HIS A 112 12.54 0.30 34.15
CA HIS A 112 12.79 1.28 33.08
C HIS A 112 11.52 1.89 32.47
N SER A 113 11.13 3.02 33.04
CA SER A 113 10.32 4.08 32.44
C SER A 113 10.79 4.42 31.01
N ASN A 114 10.14 3.89 29.96
CA ASN A 114 10.53 4.29 28.60
C ASN A 114 9.41 4.23 27.54
N THR A 115 8.51 5.19 27.58
CA THR A 115 7.50 5.41 26.54
C THR A 115 7.93 6.40 25.46
N TYR A 116 9.01 7.18 25.67
CA TYR A 116 9.50 8.17 24.69
C TYR A 116 10.65 7.64 23.79
N SER A 117 11.59 6.83 24.32
CA SER A 117 12.69 6.25 23.50
C SER A 117 12.21 5.19 22.50
N ASN A 118 11.13 4.48 22.82
CA ASN A 118 10.61 3.37 22.01
C ASN A 118 10.10 3.84 20.63
N SER A 119 9.61 5.08 20.51
CA SER A 119 9.14 5.64 19.24
C SER A 119 10.28 5.84 18.23
N LYS A 120 11.36 6.49 18.66
CA LYS A 120 12.52 6.78 17.81
C LYS A 120 13.28 5.49 17.46
N TYR A 121 13.43 4.58 18.41
CA TYR A 121 14.01 3.25 18.19
C TYR A 121 13.28 2.47 17.09
N VAL A 122 11.96 2.28 17.24
CA VAL A 122 11.14 1.58 16.23
C VAL A 122 11.21 2.26 14.86
N GLN A 123 11.25 3.59 14.82
CA GLN A 123 11.38 4.34 13.58
C GLN A 123 12.69 4.02 12.85
N ARG A 124 13.83 3.96 13.55
CA ARG A 124 15.12 3.56 12.95
C ARG A 124 15.11 2.13 12.38
N LEU A 125 14.45 1.22 13.09
CA LEU A 125 14.27 -0.16 12.60
C LEU A 125 13.42 -0.21 11.32
N ALA A 126 12.38 0.63 11.26
CA ALA A 126 11.55 0.75 10.05
C ALA A 126 12.32 1.39 8.88
N GLU A 127 13.20 2.36 9.16
CA GLU A 127 14.08 2.96 8.14
C GLU A 127 15.01 1.91 7.53
N TYR A 128 15.66 1.09 8.37
CA TYR A 128 16.44 -0.06 7.90
C TYR A 128 15.60 -0.99 7.01
N GLY A 129 14.42 -1.40 7.48
CA GLY A 129 13.54 -2.29 6.74
C GLY A 129 13.08 -1.71 5.41
N TYR A 130 12.78 -0.41 5.37
CA TYR A 130 12.44 0.30 4.14
C TYR A 130 13.59 0.27 3.15
N GLN A 131 14.80 0.66 3.56
CA GLN A 131 15.98 0.62 2.70
C GLN A 131 16.24 -0.80 2.18
N TYR A 132 16.09 -1.82 3.04
CA TYR A 132 16.30 -3.22 2.67
C TYR A 132 15.28 -3.71 1.63
N ILE A 133 14.00 -3.37 1.80
CA ILE A 133 12.92 -3.80 0.90
C ILE A 133 12.97 -3.04 -0.43
N CYS A 134 13.36 -1.77 -0.39
CA CYS A 134 13.38 -0.87 -1.53
C CYS A 134 14.68 -0.89 -2.33
N ASP A 135 15.64 -1.75 -1.98
CA ASP A 135 16.96 -1.85 -2.61
C ASP A 135 17.78 -0.55 -2.50
N GLY A 136 17.71 0.06 -1.32
CA GLY A 136 18.53 1.19 -0.91
C GLY A 136 19.69 0.76 0.00
N GLN A 137 20.29 1.73 0.70
CA GLN A 137 21.41 1.45 1.60
C GLN A 137 20.90 1.02 2.98
N ALA A 138 20.70 -0.30 3.13
CA ALA A 138 20.23 -0.89 4.37
C ALA A 138 21.38 -1.09 5.36
N THR A 139 21.63 -0.09 6.20
CA THR A 139 22.60 -0.18 7.31
C THR A 139 21.88 -0.02 8.64
N TRP A 140 22.26 -0.81 9.64
CA TRP A 140 21.82 -0.58 11.01
C TRP A 140 22.39 0.76 11.49
N HIS A 141 21.53 1.60 12.06
CA HIS A 141 21.95 2.91 12.55
C HIS A 141 22.81 2.75 13.81
N GLU A 142 23.89 3.54 13.95
CA GLU A 142 24.83 3.45 15.07
C GLU A 142 24.15 3.64 16.43
N ASP A 143 23.18 4.57 16.49
CA ASP A 143 22.30 4.82 17.64
C ASP A 143 21.43 3.61 18.09
N VAL A 144 21.43 2.48 17.36
CA VAL A 144 20.66 1.27 17.68
C VAL A 144 21.61 0.23 18.31
N THR A 145 22.11 0.54 19.51
CA THR A 145 23.09 -0.29 20.23
C THR A 145 22.48 -1.50 20.93
N ASP A 146 21.21 -1.42 21.33
CA ASP A 146 20.59 -2.36 22.27
C ASP A 146 19.69 -3.42 21.58
N ILE A 147 19.76 -3.52 20.25
CA ILE A 147 18.95 -4.50 19.51
C ILE A 147 19.45 -5.93 19.74
N THR A 148 18.55 -6.81 20.17
CA THR A 148 18.88 -8.22 20.41
C THR A 148 19.02 -9.01 19.11
N ILE A 149 19.71 -10.17 19.18
CA ILE A 149 19.81 -11.10 18.04
C ILE A 149 18.42 -11.59 17.59
N ALA A 150 17.53 -11.84 18.55
CA ALA A 150 16.15 -12.26 18.28
C ALA A 150 15.36 -11.18 17.54
N GLU A 151 15.45 -9.92 17.96
CA GLU A 151 14.81 -8.79 17.30
C GLU A 151 15.36 -8.57 15.88
N ARG A 152 16.69 -8.61 15.69
CA ARG A 152 17.29 -8.55 14.35
C ARG A 152 16.77 -9.66 13.45
N THR A 153 16.66 -10.87 13.98
CA THR A 153 16.18 -12.04 13.24
C THR A 153 14.70 -11.87 12.85
N ALA A 154 13.87 -11.36 13.75
CA ALA A 154 12.46 -11.09 13.48
C ALA A 154 12.28 -10.02 12.40
N ILE A 155 13.02 -8.90 12.48
CA ILE A 155 12.96 -7.81 11.50
C ILE A 155 13.45 -8.29 10.12
N ASN A 156 14.56 -9.01 10.06
CA ASN A 156 15.07 -9.56 8.81
C ASN A 156 14.10 -10.57 8.20
N SER A 157 13.43 -11.38 9.02
CA SER A 157 12.40 -12.33 8.55
C SER A 157 11.19 -11.61 7.97
N LEU A 158 10.73 -10.54 8.64
CA LEU A 158 9.68 -9.66 8.13
C LEU A 158 10.08 -9.04 6.78
N CYS A 159 11.29 -8.49 6.68
CA CYS A 159 11.78 -7.90 5.43
C CYS A 159 11.86 -8.95 4.31
N LYS A 160 12.36 -10.15 4.60
CA LYS A 160 12.40 -11.27 3.65
C LYS A 160 11.00 -11.71 3.20
N TYR A 161 10.01 -11.69 4.09
CA TYR A 161 8.62 -11.96 3.72
C TYR A 161 8.11 -10.91 2.72
N LEU A 162 8.34 -9.62 3.00
CA LEU A 162 7.90 -8.53 2.14
C LEU A 162 8.66 -8.47 0.80
N LEU A 163 9.92 -8.91 0.77
CA LEU A 163 10.69 -9.03 -0.48
C LEU A 163 10.08 -10.02 -1.48
N LYS A 164 9.25 -10.97 -1.03
CA LYS A 164 8.54 -11.92 -1.92
C LYS A 164 7.46 -11.22 -2.75
N ILE A 165 7.03 -10.03 -2.33
CA ILE A 165 6.05 -9.25 -3.06
C ILE A 165 6.76 -8.61 -4.26
N GLU A 166 6.30 -8.98 -5.45
CA GLU A 166 6.87 -8.47 -6.69
C GLU A 166 6.60 -6.97 -6.83
N MET A 167 7.68 -6.19 -6.90
CA MET A 167 7.66 -4.77 -7.25
C MET A 167 9.01 -4.35 -7.85
N PRO A 168 9.05 -3.34 -8.74
CA PRO A 168 10.30 -2.89 -9.33
C PRO A 168 11.23 -2.25 -8.31
N LYS A 169 12.52 -2.56 -8.42
CA LYS A 169 13.61 -2.04 -7.58
C LYS A 169 14.75 -1.47 -8.44
N PRO A 170 15.51 -0.49 -7.94
CA PRO A 170 15.31 0.21 -6.67
C PRO A 170 14.05 1.08 -6.68
N VAL A 171 13.42 1.23 -5.51
CA VAL A 171 12.21 2.06 -5.39
C VAL A 171 12.63 3.51 -5.23
N THR A 172 12.39 4.29 -6.28
CA THR A 172 12.68 5.73 -6.32
C THR A 172 11.43 6.48 -6.72
N VAL A 173 11.39 7.79 -6.47
CA VAL A 173 10.31 8.66 -6.96
C VAL A 173 10.16 8.51 -8.49
N LYS A 174 11.29 8.40 -9.21
CA LYS A 174 11.32 8.19 -10.66
C LYS A 174 10.69 6.86 -11.07
N SER A 175 11.02 5.75 -10.40
CA SER A 175 10.46 4.43 -10.73
C SER A 175 8.98 4.31 -10.35
N LEU A 176 8.58 4.89 -9.22
CA LEU A 176 7.19 5.02 -8.78
C LEU A 176 6.37 5.81 -9.81
N ALA A 177 6.87 6.96 -10.26
CA ALA A 177 6.20 7.78 -11.27
C ALA A 177 6.17 7.10 -12.66
N ALA A 178 7.21 6.34 -13.04
CA ALA A 178 7.20 5.63 -14.32
C ALA A 178 6.10 4.55 -14.37
N SER A 179 5.91 3.83 -13.27
CA SER A 179 4.96 2.71 -13.19
C SER A 179 4.36 2.57 -11.79
N PRO A 180 3.41 3.41 -11.36
CA PRO A 180 2.82 3.29 -10.03
C PRO A 180 2.03 1.99 -9.86
N GLY A 181 1.47 1.47 -10.96
CA GLY A 181 0.68 0.25 -10.97
C GLY A 181 1.45 -1.01 -10.59
N SER A 182 2.76 -1.06 -10.81
CA SER A 182 3.58 -2.21 -10.43
C SER A 182 3.88 -2.28 -8.93
N TYR A 183 3.48 -1.25 -8.16
CA TYR A 183 3.60 -1.21 -6.70
C TYR A 183 2.29 -1.58 -5.98
N ILE A 184 1.21 -1.81 -6.73
CA ILE A 184 -0.10 -2.22 -6.19
C ILE A 184 -0.02 -3.49 -5.33
N PRO A 185 0.76 -4.54 -5.68
CA PRO A 185 0.87 -5.73 -4.82
C PRO A 185 1.34 -5.38 -3.40
N MET A 186 2.32 -4.49 -3.25
CA MET A 186 2.80 -4.01 -1.94
C MET A 186 1.72 -3.21 -1.20
N LEU A 187 1.07 -2.27 -1.88
CA LEU A 187 -0.02 -1.48 -1.30
C LEU A 187 -1.20 -2.36 -0.84
N ARG A 188 -1.51 -3.41 -1.60
CA ARG A 188 -2.53 -4.38 -1.24
C ARG A 188 -2.17 -5.12 0.04
N GLU A 189 -0.91 -5.52 0.21
CA GLU A 189 -0.46 -6.20 1.43
C GLU A 189 -0.53 -5.28 2.65
N ILE A 190 -0.13 -4.01 2.49
CA ILE A 190 -0.30 -2.98 3.53
C ILE A 190 -1.77 -2.87 3.95
N LEU A 191 -2.69 -2.80 2.97
CA LEU A 191 -4.12 -2.66 3.22
C LEU A 191 -4.73 -3.89 3.91
N LYS A 192 -4.37 -5.11 3.49
CA LYS A 192 -4.87 -6.34 4.15
C LYS A 192 -4.60 -6.33 5.64
N ARG A 193 -3.42 -5.85 6.05
CA ARG A 193 -3.04 -5.80 7.46
C ARG A 193 -3.85 -4.77 8.24
N TYR A 194 -4.09 -3.59 7.66
CA TYR A 194 -5.00 -2.61 8.29
C TYR A 194 -6.43 -3.11 8.42
N MET A 195 -6.91 -3.92 7.48
CA MET A 195 -8.25 -4.51 7.56
C MET A 195 -8.35 -5.67 8.54
N ALA A 196 -7.25 -6.35 8.85
CA ALA A 196 -7.24 -7.45 9.84
C ALA A 196 -7.17 -6.95 11.30
N GLU A 197 -6.85 -5.66 11.50
CA GLU A 197 -6.70 -5.03 12.82
C GLU A 197 -7.93 -4.19 13.23
N ASN A 198 -8.91 -4.00 12.32
CA ASN A 198 -10.20 -3.34 12.57
C ASN A 198 -11.33 -4.37 12.59
#